data_AF-A0A520HZQ1-F1
#
_entry.id   AF-A0A520HZQ1-F1
#
_cell.length_a   1.000
_cell.length_b   1.000
_cell.length_c   1.000
_cell.angle_alpha   90.00
_cell.angle_beta   90.00
_cell.angle_gamma   90.00
#
_symmetry.space_group_name_H-M   'P 1'
#
loop_
_entity.id
_entity.type
_entity.pdbx_description
1 polymer ?
#
loop_
_entity_poly.entity_id
_entity_poly.type
_entity_poly.pdbx_seq_one_letter_code
_entity_poly.pdbx_strand_id
1 'polypeptide(L)' 'AIFAPGFSADCLETLEELSIRGRESFEEAGGKDFAYLPCLNDGPAGVAMLERLLARELEGWTRRG' A
#
# COMPACT_ATOMS: atom_id res chain seq x y z
N ALA A 1 -7.95 11.40 5.43
CA ALA A 1 -7.08 10.59 4.56
C ALA A 1 -7.32 9.11 4.85
N ILE A 2 -7.40 8.26 3.82
CA ILE A 2 -7.62 6.80 3.91
C ILE A 2 -6.44 6.06 3.26
N PHE A 3 -6.11 4.88 3.78
CA PHE A 3 -5.06 4.01 3.27
C PHE A 3 -5.39 2.54 3.54
N ALA A 4 -4.77 1.62 2.80
CA ALA A 4 -5.02 0.18 2.88
C ALA A 4 -3.87 -0.55 3.60
N PRO A 5 -3.88 -0.66 4.94
CA PRO A 5 -2.75 -1.23 5.70
C PRO A 5 -2.47 -2.71 5.41
N GLY A 6 -3.43 -3.43 4.83
CA GLY A 6 -3.27 -4.83 4.46
C GLY A 6 -2.56 -5.06 3.12
N PHE A 7 -2.26 -4.00 2.38
CA PHE A 7 -1.74 -4.09 1.01
C PHE A 7 -0.42 -3.30 0.88
N SER A 8 0.62 -3.97 0.39
CA SER A 8 1.89 -3.33 0.05
C SER A 8 1.91 -2.77 -1.37
N ALA A 9 1.04 -3.28 -2.25
CA ALA A 9 0.87 -2.86 -3.63
C ALA A 9 -0.61 -2.68 -3.96
N ASP A 10 -0.90 -1.75 -4.88
CA ASP A 10 -2.25 -1.47 -5.30
C ASP A 10 -2.82 -2.63 -6.13
N CYS A 11 -4.08 -2.98 -5.85
CA CYS A 11 -4.86 -3.96 -6.59
C CYS A 11 -6.20 -3.35 -7.03
N LEU A 12 -7.03 -4.14 -7.71
CA LEU A 12 -8.36 -3.68 -8.14
C LEU A 12 -9.19 -3.16 -6.95
N GLU A 13 -9.13 -3.85 -5.81
CA GLU A 13 -9.86 -3.50 -4.59
C GLU A 13 -9.38 -2.16 -3.99
N THR A 14 -8.06 -1.90 -3.94
CA THR A 14 -7.54 -0.64 -3.39
C THR A 14 -7.81 0.56 -4.29
N LEU A 15 -7.80 0.37 -5.61
CA LEU A 15 -8.02 1.44 -6.58
C LEU A 15 -9.51 1.74 -6.78
N GLU A 16 -10.34 0.71 -6.98
CA GLU A 16 -11.74 0.90 -7.30
C GLU A 16 -12.59 1.16 -6.05
N GLU A 17 -12.47 0.30 -5.03
CA GLU A 17 -13.36 0.39 -3.86
C GLU A 17 -12.95 1.53 -2.93
N LEU A 18 -11.66 1.66 -2.60
CA LEU A 18 -11.20 2.67 -1.64
C LEU A 18 -10.98 4.04 -2.26
N SER A 19 -10.29 4.12 -3.40
CA SER A 19 -9.93 5.41 -4.00
C SER A 19 -11.08 6.05 -4.81
N ILE A 20 -11.88 5.26 -5.52
CA ILE A 20 -12.97 5.78 -6.36
C ILE A 20 -14.30 5.77 -5.60
N ARG A 21 -14.83 4.58 -5.27
CA ARG A 21 -16.15 4.47 -4.61
C ARG A 21 -16.15 5.08 -3.20
N GLY A 22 -15.07 4.90 -2.44
CA GLY A 22 -14.90 5.51 -1.13
C GLY A 22 -14.89 7.04 -1.17
N ARG A 23 -14.31 7.64 -2.22
CA ARG A 23 -14.36 9.10 -2.44
C ARG A 23 -15.77 9.55 -2.78
N GLU A 24 -16.44 8.88 -3.71
CA GLU A 24 -17.80 9.20 -4.12
C GLU A 24 -18.76 9.19 -2.92
N SER A 25 -18.72 8.13 -2.11
CA SER A 25 -19.54 8.03 -0.89
C SER A 25 -19.21 9.14 0.13
N PHE A 26 -17.94 9.55 0.24
CA PHE A 26 -17.53 10.63 1.13
C PHE A 26 -18.04 12.00 0.66
N GLU A 27 -17.97 12.27 -0.64
CA GLU A 27 -18.47 13.50 -1.25
C GLU A 27 -20.01 13.58 -1.18
N GLU A 28 -20.70 12.47 -1.46
CA GLU A 28 -22.17 12.36 -1.32
C GLU A 28 -22.64 12.61 0.12
N ALA A 29 -21.85 12.21 1.11
CA ALA A 29 -22.10 12.50 2.52
C ALA A 29 -21.81 13.97 2.92
N GLY A 30 -21.40 14.82 1.97
CA GLY A 30 -21.09 16.24 2.20
C GLY A 30 -19.63 16.52 2.60
N GLY A 31 -18.76 15.53 2.45
CA GLY A 31 -17.31 15.68 2.64
C GLY A 31 -16.69 16.59 1.58
N LYS A 32 -15.63 17.31 1.95
CA LYS A 32 -14.97 18.30 1.08
C LYS A 32 -13.51 17.97 0.76
N ASP A 33 -12.81 17.37 1.71
CA ASP A 33 -11.39 17.09 1.61
C ASP A 33 -11.14 15.58 1.73
N PHE A 34 -11.06 14.92 0.58
CA PHE A 34 -10.71 13.50 0.50
C PHE A 34 -9.24 13.33 0.11
N ALA A 35 -8.55 12.41 0.76
CA ALA A 35 -7.18 12.06 0.43
C ALA A 35 -6.99 10.54 0.52
N TYR A 36 -6.50 9.95 -0.55
CA TYR A 36 -6.07 8.56 -0.61
C TYR A 36 -4.54 8.49 -0.56
N LEU A 37 -4.01 7.65 0.32
CA LEU A 37 -2.58 7.34 0.35
C LEU A 37 -2.35 6.05 -0.46
N PRO A 38 -1.63 6.11 -1.60
CA PRO A 38 -1.36 4.94 -2.41
C PRO A 38 -0.48 3.93 -1.66
N CYS A 39 -0.54 2.67 -2.09
CA CYS A 39 0.33 1.63 -1.58
C CYS A 39 1.80 1.92 -1.88
N LEU A 40 2.72 1.21 -1.21
CA LEU A 40 4.16 1.41 -1.41
C LEU A 40 4.62 1.05 -2.82
N ASN A 41 3.95 0.09 -3.46
CA ASN A 41 4.19 -0.36 -4.83
C ASN A 41 5.68 -0.68 -5.06
N ASP A 42 6.21 -0.31 -6.23
CA ASP A 42 7.62 -0.40 -6.61
C ASP A 42 8.44 0.82 -6.16
N GLY A 43 7.87 1.68 -5.31
CA GLY A 43 8.56 2.85 -4.78
C GLY A 43 9.73 2.47 -3.85
N PRO A 44 10.67 3.41 -3.59
CA PRO A 44 11.87 3.14 -2.80
C PRO A 44 11.57 2.53 -1.40
N ALA A 45 10.49 2.98 -0.76
CA ALA A 45 10.05 2.45 0.52
C ALA A 45 9.50 1.02 0.43
N GLY A 46 8.79 0.69 -0.66
CA GLY A 46 8.28 -0.66 -0.93
C GLY A 46 9.41 -1.65 -1.19
N VAL A 47 10.39 -1.26 -2.01
CA VAL A 47 11.59 -2.06 -2.27
C VAL A 47 12.39 -2.26 -0.98
N ALA A 48 12.66 -1.20 -0.22
CA ALA A 48 13.42 -1.32 1.04
C ALA A 48 12.70 -2.19 2.09
N MET A 49 11.36 -2.18 2.11
CA MET A 49 10.58 -3.10 2.95
C MET A 49 10.81 -4.55 2.53
N LEU A 50 10.71 -4.86 1.23
CA LEU A 50 10.93 -6.21 0.71
C LEU A 50 12.37 -6.69 0.99
N GLU A 51 13.37 -5.85 0.75
CA GLU A 51 14.78 -6.15 1.04
C GLU A 51 14.98 -6.53 2.51
N ARG A 52 14.39 -5.77 3.44
CA ARG A 52 14.47 -6.07 4.88
C ARG A 52 13.82 -7.39 5.25
N LEU A 53 12.64 -7.68 4.68
CA LEU A 53 11.94 -8.93 4.93
C LEU A 53 12.75 -10.12 4.40
N LEU A 54 13.21 -10.04 3.14
CA LEU A 54 14.02 -11.08 2.53
C LEU A 54 15.33 -11.31 3.29
N ALA A 55 16.03 -10.25 3.71
CA ALA A 55 17.26 -10.37 4.49
C ALA A 55 17.05 -11.09 5.82
N ARG A 56 15.92 -10.85 6.50
CA ARG A 56 15.54 -11.54 7.73
C ARG A 56 15.19 -13.00 7.48
N GLU A 57 14.29 -13.27 6.53
CA GLU A 57 13.76 -14.62 6.30
C GLU A 57 14.77 -15.56 5.65
N LEU A 58 15.74 -15.04 4.90
CA LEU A 58 16.81 -15.81 4.27
C LEU A 58 18.06 -15.94 5.15
N GLU A 59 18.02 -15.46 6.40
CA GLU A 59 19.13 -15.58 7.35
C GLU A 59 19.48 -17.07 7.57
N GLY A 60 20.75 -17.42 7.34
CA GLY A 60 21.24 -18.80 7.43
C GLY A 60 20.98 -19.67 6.19
N TRP A 61 20.14 -19.24 5.24
CA TRP A 61 19.87 -19.94 3.98
C TRP A 61 20.76 -19.43 2.84
N THR A 62 21.06 -18.13 2.86
CA THR A 62 22.03 -17.53 1.96
C THR A 62 23.41 -17.59 2.61
N ARG A 63 24.33 -18.36 2.01
CA ARG A 63 25.75 -18.22 2.34
C ARG A 63 26.15 -16.82 1.90
N ARG A 64 26.44 -15.92 2.85
CA ARG A 64 27.27 -14.76 2.51
C ARG A 64 28.60 -15.35 2.00
N GLY A 65 28.84 -15.23 0.70
CA GLY A 65 30.13 -15.53 0.09
C GLY A 65 31.19 -14.60 0.64
#